data_AF-A0A699UVU0-F1
#
_entry.id   AF-A0A699UVU0-F1
#
_cell.length_a   1.000
_cell.length_b   1.000
_cell.length_c   1.000
_cell.angle_alpha   90.00
_cell.angle_beta   90.00
_cell.angle_gamma   90.00
#
_symmetry.space_group_name_H-M   'P 1'
#
loop_
_entity.id
_entity.type
_entity.pdbx_description
1 polymer ?
#
loop_
_entity_poly.entity_id
_entity_poly.type
_entity_poly.pdbx_seq_one_letter_code
_entity_poly.pdbx_strand_id
1 'polypeptide(L)' 'MEPKNVKEAMTDPAWIESMQEELLQFKRMDVWVLVPIPDGISPFTLKWIFKNKHDEEQTVIRNKSRL' A
#
# COMPACT_ATOMS: atom_id res chain seq x y z
N MET A 1 -12.80 -2.73 7.68
CA MET A 1 -12.24 -4.10 7.72
C MET A 1 -10.81 -4.05 7.23
N GLU A 2 -9.90 -4.85 7.79
CA GLU A 2 -8.49 -4.87 7.36
C GLU A 2 -8.31 -5.89 6.21
N PRO A 3 -7.83 -5.47 5.03
CA PRO A 3 -7.73 -6.32 3.86
C PRO A 3 -6.53 -7.25 3.98
N LYS A 4 -6.68 -8.49 3.53
CA LYS A 4 -5.60 -9.49 3.60
C LYS A 4 -4.66 -9.46 2.40
N ASN A 5 -5.11 -8.86 1.30
CA ASN A 5 -4.38 -8.78 0.05
C ASN A 5 -4.74 -7.49 -0.71
N VAL A 6 -3.92 -7.19 -1.72
CA VAL A 6 -4.10 -5.99 -2.55
C VAL A 6 -5.45 -6.00 -3.28
N LYS A 7 -5.96 -7.16 -3.69
CA LYS A 7 -7.24 -7.23 -4.41
C LYS A 7 -8.41 -6.77 -3.54
N GLU A 8 -8.44 -7.18 -2.28
CA GLU A 8 -9.42 -6.70 -1.28
C GLU A 8 -9.20 -5.21 -0.94
N ALA A 9 -7.95 -4.78 -0.80
CA ALA A 9 -7.65 -3.36 -0.56
C ALA A 9 -8.13 -2.47 -1.73
N MET A 10 -8.02 -2.95 -2.97
CA MET A 10 -8.45 -2.21 -4.16
C MET A 10 -9.97 -2.12 -4.35
N THR A 11 -10.79 -2.76 -3.50
CA THR A 11 -12.25 -2.58 -3.56
C THR A 11 -12.74 -1.41 -2.72
N ASP A 12 -11.89 -0.85 -1.86
CA ASP A 12 -12.24 0.21 -0.92
C ASP A 12 -11.41 1.47 -1.21
N PRO A 13 -12.06 2.61 -1.51
CA PRO A 13 -11.37 3.87 -1.79
C PRO A 13 -10.39 4.31 -0.71
N ALA A 14 -10.67 4.05 0.57
CA ALA A 14 -9.80 4.48 1.67
C ALA A 14 -8.45 3.74 1.66
N TRP A 15 -8.46 2.47 1.24
CA TRP A 15 -7.24 1.68 1.09
C TRP A 15 -6.47 2.06 -0.18
N ILE A 16 -7.17 2.35 -1.28
CA ILE A 16 -6.56 2.84 -2.52
C ILE A 16 -5.83 4.17 -2.27
N GLU A 17 -6.48 5.11 -1.58
CA GLU A 17 -5.89 6.41 -1.25
C GLU A 17 -4.63 6.23 -0.39
N SER A 18 -4.70 5.38 0.64
CA SER A 18 -3.55 5.04 1.49
C SER A 18 -2.37 4.50 0.67
N MET A 19 -2.64 3.60 -0.29
CA MET A 19 -1.59 3.02 -1.15
C MET A 19 -0.98 4.06 -2.08
N GLN A 20 -1.82 4.96 -2.62
CA GLN A 20 -1.36 6.05 -3.47
C GLN A 20 -0.52 7.07 -2.70
N GLU A 21 -0.87 7.40 -1.46
CA GLU A 21 -0.05 8.26 -0.59
C GLU A 21 1.35 7.68 -0.40
N GLU A 22 1.46 6.38 -0.12
CA GLU A 22 2.75 5.70 0.08
C GLU A 22 3.60 5.73 -1.21
N LEU A 23 3.01 5.37 -2.36
CA LEU A 23 3.70 5.42 -3.65
C LEU A 23 4.13 6.85 -4.02
N LEU A 24 3.33 7.85 -3.66
CA LEU A 24 3.67 9.25 -3.87
C LEU A 24 4.83 9.69 -2.97
N GLN A 25 4.93 9.19 -1.75
CA GLN A 25 6.09 9.44 -0.88
C GLN A 25 7.37 8.89 -1.51
N PHE A 26 7.34 7.68 -2.08
CA PHE A 26 8.52 7.14 -2.77
C PHE A 26 8.96 8.01 -3.95
N LYS A 27 7.99 8.51 -4.75
CA LYS A 27 8.29 9.45 -5.85
C LYS A 27 8.86 10.77 -5.35
N ARG A 28 8.36 11.32 -4.23
CA ARG A 28 8.84 12.58 -3.65
C ARG A 28 10.23 12.45 -3.05
N MET A 29 10.55 11.30 -2.49
CA MET A 29 11.85 11.03 -1.87
C MET A 29 12.91 10.54 -2.87
N ASP A 30 12.52 10.28 -4.12
CA ASP A 30 13.39 9.74 -5.20
C ASP A 30 14.12 8.43 -4.81
N VAL A 31 13.52 7.66 -3.91
CA VAL A 31 14.12 6.43 -3.37
C VAL A 31 13.87 5.20 -4.25
N TRP A 32 12.84 5.22 -5.09
CA TRP A 32 12.43 4.11 -5.95
C TRP A 32 11.99 4.61 -7.33
N VAL A 33 12.47 3.96 -8.39
CA VAL A 33 12.00 4.16 -9.76
C VAL A 33 11.25 2.90 -10.20
N LEU A 34 10.03 3.07 -10.71
CA LEU A 34 9.29 1.98 -11.31
C LEU A 34 9.93 1.64 -12.66
N VAL A 35 10.53 0.46 -12.78
CA VAL A 35 11.12 -0.04 -14.03
C VAL A 35 10.29 -1.20 -14.59
N PRO A 36 10.15 -1.33 -15.92
CA PRO A 36 9.58 -2.53 -16.51
C PRO A 36 10.42 -3.75 -16.15
N ILE A 37 9.76 -4.89 -16.01
CA ILE A 37 10.42 -6.16 -15.67
C ILE A 37 11.36 -6.53 -16.84
N PRO A 38 12.68 -6.68 -16.60
CA PRO A 38 13.60 -7.11 -17.65
C PRO A 38 13.34 -8.56 -18.05
N ASP A 39 13.55 -8.89 -19.33
CA ASP A 39 13.40 -10.25 -19.83
C ASP A 39 14.31 -11.23 -19.07
N GLY A 40 13.72 -12.34 -18.60
CA GLY A 40 14.42 -13.38 -17.86
C GLY A 40 14.58 -13.15 -16.36
N ILE A 41 14.06 -12.05 -15.81
CA ILE A 41 14.06 -11.77 -14.37
C ILE A 41 12.66 -11.95 -13.80
N SER A 42 12.53 -12.78 -12.76
CA SER A 42 11.31 -12.82 -11.97
C SER A 42 11.15 -11.50 -11.22
N PRO A 43 10.02 -10.80 -11.35
CA PRO A 43 9.78 -9.59 -10.57
C PRO A 43 9.93 -9.90 -9.08
N PHE A 44 10.57 -8.98 -8.35
CA PHE A 44 10.64 -9.10 -6.90
C PHE A 44 9.23 -9.07 -6.32
N THR A 45 8.88 -10.05 -5.50
CA THR A 45 7.56 -10.14 -4.89
C THR A 45 7.43 -9.08 -3.80
N LEU A 46 7.01 -7.88 -4.18
CA LEU A 46 6.64 -6.83 -3.23
C LEU A 46 5.31 -7.20 -2.56
N LYS A 47 5.26 -7.11 -1.23
CA LYS A 47 4.08 -7.48 -0.44
C LYS A 47 3.59 -6.28 0.36
N TRP A 48 2.36 -5.87 0.06
CA TRP A 48 1.70 -4.84 0.85
C TRP A 48 1.33 -5.32 2.25
N ILE A 49 1.52 -4.44 3.22
CA ILE A 49 1.08 -4.59 4.60
C ILE A 49 0.00 -3.54 4.86
N PHE A 50 -1.16 -4.00 5.29
CA PHE A 50 -2.29 -3.14 5.65
C PHE A 50 -2.47 -3.17 7.16
N LYS A 51 -2.69 -2.00 7.77
CA LYS A 51 -3.02 -1.85 9.19
C LYS A 51 -3.99 -0.71 9.40
N ASN A 52 -5.01 -0.93 10.21
CA ASN A 52 -5.87 0.14 10.70
C ASN A 52 -5.26 0.79 11.94
N LYS A 53 -5.29 2.12 11.96
CA LYS A 53 -5.07 2.88 13.19
C LYS A 53 -6.43 3.06 13.87
N HIS A 54 -6.49 2.64 15.13
CA HIS A 54 -7.67 2.79 15.98
C HIS A 54 -7.46 3.92 17.00
N ASP A 55 -8.55 4.53 17.44
CA ASP A 55 -8.60 5.44 18.58
C ASP A 55 -8.87 4.67 19.91
N GLU A 56 -9.00 5.38 21.03
CA GLU A 56 -9.27 4.79 22.35
C GLU A 56 -10.60 4.01 22.41
N GLU A 57 -11.60 4.42 21.63
CA GLU A 57 -12.90 3.75 21.49
C GLU A 57 -12.88 2.62 20.42
N GLN A 58 -11.70 2.23 19.95
CA GLN A 58 -11.49 1.24 18.87
C GLN A 58 -12.05 1.62 17.50
N THR A 59 -12.42 2.89 17.31
CA THR A 59 -12.89 3.37 16.00
C THR A 59 -11.71 3.48 15.02
N VAL A 60 -11.90 3.02 13.78
CA VAL A 60 -10.87 3.16 12.74
C VAL A 60 -10.75 4.62 12.34
N ILE A 61 -9.62 5.25 12.67
CA ILE A 61 -9.34 6.66 12.35
C ILE A 61 -8.51 6.82 11.08
N ARG A 62 -7.71 5.82 10.71
CA ARG A 62 -6.89 5.88 9.49
C ARG A 62 -6.46 4.51 9.00
N ASN A 63 -6.60 4.30 7.70
CA ASN A 63 -6.04 3.17 6.97
C ASN A 63 -4.56 3.43 6.64
N LYS A 64 -3.67 2.51 7.02
CA LYS A 64 -2.24 2.59 6.72
C LYS A 64 -1.84 1.41 5.85
N SER A 65 -1.28 1.71 4.69
CA SER A 65 -0.67 0.73 3.81
C SER A 65 0.83 1.01 3.69
N ARG A 66 1.61 -0.06 3.58
CA ARG A 66 3.06 -0.01 3.38
C ARG A 66 3.45 -1.05 2.35
N LEU A 67 4.39 -0.70 1.48
CA LEU A 67 4.95 -1.58 0.45
C LEU A 67 6.38 -2.00 0.81
#